data_AF-A0A6N8THU8-F1
#
_entry.id   AF-A0A6N8THU8-F1
#
_cell.length_a   1.000
_cell.length_b   1.000
_cell.length_c   1.000
_cell.angle_alpha   90.00
_cell.angle_beta   90.00
_cell.angle_gamma   90.00
#
_symmetry.space_group_name_H-M   'P 1'
#
loop_
_entity.id
_entity.type
_entity.pdbx_description
1 polymer ?
#
loop_
_entity_poly.entity_id
_entity_poly.type
_entity_poly.pdbx_seq_one_letter_code
_entity_poly.pdbx_strand_id
1 'polypeptide(L)'
;MKKVADAGRKLRLLRHELRDKHGLSYRELYRSVELPGTHPLKDAIEQLDAAVRSAYGMPKGADYLQFILELNQLVSKNEKKGLVVQGPGLPNSVKDRGSFISDDCIEP
;
A
#
# COMPACT_ATOMS: atom_id res chain seq x y z
N MET A 1 -8.40 -0.94 7.02
CA MET A 1 -7.14 -0.26 7.37
C MET A 1 -6.10 -1.19 7.99
N LYS A 2 -6.38 -1.94 9.07
CA LYS A 2 -5.37 -2.81 9.73
C LYS A 2 -4.68 -3.79 8.76
N LYS A 3 -5.46 -4.46 7.91
CA LYS A 3 -4.95 -5.33 6.83
C LYS A 3 -3.93 -4.65 5.91
N VAL A 4 -4.09 -3.35 5.62
CA VAL A 4 -3.15 -2.59 4.78
C VAL A 4 -1.84 -2.36 5.51
N ALA A 5 -1.90 -2.01 6.80
CA ALA A 5 -0.72 -1.84 7.63
C ALA A 5 0.05 -3.16 7.79
N ASP A 6 -0.64 -4.25 8.10
CA ASP A 6 -0.04 -5.58 8.25
C ASP A 6 0.61 -6.06 6.93
N ALA A 7 -0.08 -5.91 5.80
CA ALA A 7 0.44 -6.27 4.49
C ALA A 7 1.64 -5.39 4.08
N GLY A 8 1.59 -4.09 4.36
CA GLY A 8 2.68 -3.16 4.09
C GLY A 8 3.93 -3.49 4.89
N ARG A 9 3.77 -3.79 6.19
CA ARG A 9 4.87 -4.25 7.05
C ARG A 9 5.45 -5.57 6.57
N LYS A 10 4.61 -6.55 6.25
CA LYS A 10 5.03 -7.85 5.72
C LYS A 10 5.84 -7.71 4.43
N LEU A 11 5.37 -6.90 3.48
CA LEU A 11 6.08 -6.61 2.23
C LEU A 11 7.46 -6.00 2.52
N ARG A 12 7.53 -5.06 3.46
CA ARG A 12 8.79 -4.41 3.83
C ARG A 12 9.79 -5.39 4.45
N LEU A 13 9.38 -6.18 5.44
CA LEU A 13 10.25 -7.19 6.07
C LEU A 13 10.78 -8.18 5.04
N LEU A 14 9.91 -8.68 4.16
CA LEU A 14 10.30 -9.59 3.09
C LEU A 14 11.33 -8.97 2.13
N ARG A 15 11.20 -7.66 1.81
CA ARG A 15 12.20 -6.96 0.99
C ARG A 15 13.56 -6.90 1.67
N HIS A 16 13.60 -6.61 2.97
CA HIS A 16 14.85 -6.59 3.73
C HIS A 16 15.48 -8.00 3.78
N GLU A 17 14.70 -9.02 4.12
CA GLU A 17 15.17 -10.40 4.18
C GLU A 17 15.73 -10.90 2.82
N LEU A 18 15.02 -10.64 1.72
CA LEU A 18 15.49 -11.04 0.39
C LEU A 18 16.72 -10.25 -0.06
N ARG A 19 16.77 -8.96 0.25
CA ARG A 19 17.94 -8.11 -0.02
C ARG A 19 19.16 -8.67 0.69
N ASP A 20 19.04 -8.94 2.00
CA ASP A 20 20.15 -9.37 2.84
C ASP A 20 20.58 -10.80 2.51
N LYS A 21 19.63 -11.70 2.19
CA LYS A 21 19.90 -13.09 1.80
C LYS A 21 20.65 -13.20 0.46
N HIS A 22 20.33 -12.33 -0.49
CA HIS A 22 20.90 -12.39 -1.84
C HIS A 22 22.00 -11.35 -2.10
N GLY A 23 22.26 -10.45 -1.15
CA GLY A 23 23.24 -9.38 -1.30
C GLY A 23 22.92 -8.39 -2.44
N LEU A 24 21.65 -8.31 -2.85
CA LEU A 24 21.20 -7.50 -3.97
C LEU A 24 20.85 -6.08 -3.53
N SER A 25 20.92 -5.10 -4.43
CA SER A 25 20.24 -3.83 -4.22
C SER A 25 18.72 -3.99 -4.36
N TYR A 26 17.92 -3.09 -3.76
CA TYR A 26 16.46 -3.10 -3.97
C TYR A 26 16.09 -3.00 -5.45
N ARG A 27 16.85 -2.23 -6.23
CA ARG A 27 16.59 -2.09 -7.67
C ARG A 27 16.73 -3.42 -8.39
N GLU A 28 17.76 -4.19 -8.07
CA GLU A 28 17.98 -5.53 -8.64
C GLU A 28 16.90 -6.51 -8.17
N LEU A 29 16.50 -6.43 -6.90
CA LEU A 29 15.40 -7.21 -6.35
C LEU A 29 14.08 -6.93 -7.08
N TYR A 30 13.77 -5.69 -7.44
CA TYR A 30 12.56 -5.40 -8.22
C TYR A 30 12.67 -5.85 -9.68
N ARG A 31 13.85 -5.78 -10.29
CA ARG A 31 14.08 -6.37 -11.62
C ARG A 31 13.86 -7.88 -11.63
N SER A 32 14.24 -8.60 -10.56
CA SER A 32 14.00 -10.04 -10.48
C SER A 32 12.52 -10.40 -10.35
N VAL A 33 11.68 -9.50 -9.85
CA VAL A 33 10.21 -9.68 -9.80
C VAL A 33 9.57 -9.60 -11.19
N GLU A 34 10.18 -8.87 -12.13
CA GLU A 34 9.69 -8.75 -13.50
C GLU A 34 9.93 -10.03 -14.33
N LEU A 35 10.87 -10.87 -13.89
CA LEU A 35 11.17 -12.13 -14.56
C LEU A 35 10.01 -13.14 -14.40
N PRO A 36 9.75 -13.97 -15.43
CA PRO A 36 8.71 -14.99 -15.35
C PRO A 36 9.08 -16.03 -14.29
N GLY A 37 8.15 -16.28 -13.36
CA GLY A 37 8.33 -17.25 -12.28
C GLY A 37 7.50 -16.90 -11.05
N THR A 38 7.47 -17.81 -10.09
CA THR A 38 6.93 -17.54 -8.76
C THR A 38 7.97 -16.75 -7.97
N HIS A 39 7.58 -15.56 -7.50
CA HIS A 39 8.45 -14.70 -6.69
C HIS A 39 7.70 -14.30 -5.42
N PRO A 40 8.20 -14.61 -4.21
CA PRO A 40 7.52 -14.30 -2.94
C PRO A 40 7.14 -12.82 -2.81
N LEU A 41 7.98 -11.93 -3.35
CA LEU A 41 7.71 -10.50 -3.38
C LEU A 41 6.47 -10.12 -4.21
N LYS A 42 6.20 -10.84 -5.31
CA LYS A 42 5.03 -10.61 -6.15
C LYS A 42 3.75 -10.94 -5.39
N ASP A 43 3.73 -12.08 -4.70
CA ASP A 43 2.59 -12.48 -3.85
C ASP A 43 2.33 -11.48 -2.72
N ALA A 44 3.40 -10.93 -2.13
CA ALA A 44 3.30 -9.92 -1.08
C ALA A 44 2.78 -8.58 -1.62
N ILE A 45 3.18 -8.18 -2.84
CA ILE A 45 2.66 -6.99 -3.53
C ILE A 45 1.16 -7.18 -3.83
N GLU A 46 0.77 -8.33 -4.40
CA GLU A 46 -0.64 -8.62 -4.70
C GLU A 46 -1.53 -8.63 -3.45
N GLN A 47 -1.01 -9.13 -2.32
CA GLN A 47 -1.70 -9.07 -1.02
C GLN A 47 -1.90 -7.63 -0.54
N LEU A 48 -0.89 -6.77 -0.69
CA LEU A 48 -0.99 -5.36 -0.34
C LEU A 48 -1.99 -4.64 -1.25
N ASP A 49 -1.93 -4.87 -2.56
CA ASP A 49 -2.85 -4.27 -3.54
C ASP A 49 -4.30 -4.66 -3.25
N ALA A 50 -4.56 -5.94 -2.93
CA ALA A 50 -5.88 -6.40 -2.55
C ALA A 50 -6.38 -5.73 -1.25
N ALA A 51 -5.50 -5.55 -0.27
CA ALA A 51 -5.84 -4.87 0.98
C ALA A 51 -6.17 -3.39 0.75
N VAL A 52 -5.40 -2.70 -0.10
CA VAL A 52 -5.62 -1.29 -0.46
C VAL A 52 -6.93 -1.14 -1.22
N ARG A 53 -7.16 -1.97 -2.25
CA ARG A 53 -8.42 -1.98 -3.01
C ARG A 53 -9.62 -2.15 -2.10
N SER A 54 -9.57 -3.11 -1.18
CA SER A 54 -10.63 -3.34 -0.21
C SER A 54 -10.82 -2.14 0.73
N ALA A 55 -9.75 -1.45 1.14
CA ALA A 55 -9.83 -0.29 2.01
C ALA A 55 -10.48 0.93 1.34
N TYR A 56 -10.24 1.11 0.03
CA TYR A 56 -10.88 2.15 -0.78
C TYR A 56 -12.28 1.73 -1.31
N GLY A 57 -12.72 0.49 -1.05
CA GLY A 57 -13.99 -0.02 -1.56
C GLY A 57 -14.00 -0.26 -3.08
N MET A 58 -12.82 -0.43 -3.69
CA MET A 58 -12.68 -0.68 -5.12
C MET A 58 -13.18 -2.11 -5.47
N PRO A 59 -14.12 -2.28 -6.41
CA PRO A 59 -14.61 -3.59 -6.82
C PRO A 59 -13.51 -4.47 -7.42
N LYS A 60 -13.64 -5.79 -7.24
CA LYS A 60 -12.71 -6.76 -7.84
C LYS A 60 -12.83 -6.69 -9.37
N GLY A 61 -11.73 -6.37 -10.05
CA GLY A 61 -11.69 -6.25 -11.51
C GLY A 61 -12.07 -4.87 -12.07
N ALA A 62 -12.32 -3.88 -11.21
CA ALA A 62 -12.47 -2.50 -11.67
C ALA A 62 -11.16 -1.99 -12.30
N ASP A 63 -11.28 -1.11 -13.30
CA ASP A 63 -10.15 -0.40 -13.88
C ASP A 63 -9.56 0.57 -12.85
N TYR A 64 -8.27 0.45 -12.60
CA TYR A 64 -7.57 1.23 -11.58
C TYR A 64 -7.48 2.72 -11.93
N LEU A 65 -7.21 3.04 -13.20
CA LEU A 65 -7.07 4.41 -13.65
C LEU A 65 -8.44 5.10 -13.64
N GLN A 66 -9.48 4.41 -14.10
CA GLN A 66 -10.83 4.93 -14.07
C GLN A 66 -11.30 5.20 -12.62
N PHE A 67 -11.11 4.24 -11.71
CA PHE A 67 -11.50 4.41 -10.31
C PHE A 67 -10.80 5.60 -9.63
N ILE A 68 -9.49 5.77 -9.87
CA ILE A 68 -8.73 6.90 -9.32
C ILE A 68 -9.19 8.22 -9.93
N LEU A 69 -9.47 8.26 -11.23
CA LEU A 69 -9.97 9.46 -11.89
C LEU A 69 -11.31 9.90 -11.29
N GLU A 70 -12.24 8.96 -11.11
CA GLU A 70 -13.55 9.21 -10.49
C GLU A 70 -13.41 9.69 -9.04
N LEU A 71 -12.52 9.07 -8.27
CA LEU A 71 -12.21 9.47 -6.89
C LEU A 71 -11.65 10.90 -6.83
N ASN A 72 -10.72 11.25 -7.73
CA ASN A 72 -10.14 12.58 -7.81
C ASN A 72 -11.18 13.64 -8.17
N GLN A 73 -12.09 13.33 -9.10
CA GLN A 73 -13.20 14.22 -9.44
C GLN A 73 -14.16 14.42 -8.25
N LEU A 74 -14.44 13.37 -7.48
CA LEU A 74 -15.26 13.45 -6.27
C LEU A 74 -14.61 14.34 -5.21
N VAL A 75 -13.32 14.13 -4.92
CA VAL A 75 -12.54 14.94 -3.99
C VAL A 75 -12.55 16.41 -4.41
N SER A 76 -12.22 16.71 -5.67
CA SER A 76 -12.20 18.08 -6.18
C SER A 76 -13.57 18.77 -6.08
N LYS A 77 -14.66 18.05 -6.32
CA LYS A 77 -16.03 18.59 -6.15
C LYS A 77 -16.33 18.90 -4.67
N ASN A 78 -15.91 18.06 -3.75
CA ASN A 78 -16.12 18.26 -2.31
C ASN A 78 -15.31 19.44 -1.79
N GLU A 79 -14.05 19.57 -2.19
CA GLU A 79 -13.19 20.71 -1.86
C GLU A 79 -13.79 22.03 -2.36
N LYS A 80 -14.27 22.07 -3.61
CA LYS A 80 -14.93 23.25 -4.18
C LYS A 80 -16.21 23.66 -3.43
N LYS A 81 -16.89 22.72 -2.79
CA LYS A 81 -18.07 22.97 -1.96
C LYS A 81 -17.70 23.37 -0.52
N GLY A 82 -16.42 23.41 -0.17
CA GLY A 82 -15.94 23.67 1.19
C GLY A 82 -16.17 22.50 2.15
N LEU A 83 -16.44 21.29 1.64
CA LEU A 83 -16.55 20.09 2.47
C LEU A 83 -15.16 19.62 2.91
N VAL A 84 -15.06 19.12 4.14
CA VAL A 84 -13.81 18.54 4.66
C VAL A 84 -13.50 17.25 3.92
N VAL A 85 -12.34 17.20 3.27
CA VAL A 85 -11.79 15.99 2.66
C VAL A 85 -10.76 15.35 3.57
N GLN A 86 -10.71 14.01 3.55
CA GLN A 86 -9.72 13.23 4.29
C GLN A 86 -8.31 13.50 3.73
N GLY A 87 -7.46 14.11 4.55
CA GLY A 87 -6.05 14.33 4.23
C GLY A 87 -5.20 13.05 4.30
N PRO A 88 -3.91 13.16 3.93
CA PRO A 88 -2.98 12.02 3.95
C PRO A 88 -2.77 11.47 5.36
N GLY A 89 -2.47 10.17 5.44
CA GLY A 89 -2.20 9.46 6.69
C GLY A 89 -3.37 8.61 7.18
N LEU A 90 -3.41 8.34 8.49
CA LEU A 90 -4.49 7.55 9.07
C LEU A 90 -5.80 8.33 9.03
N PRO A 91 -6.90 7.71 8.54
CA PRO A 91 -8.17 8.39 8.46
C PRO A 91 -8.73 8.69 9.83
N ASN A 92 -9.55 9.73 9.94
CA ASN A 92 -10.14 10.18 11.21
C ASN A 92 -11.02 9.11 11.89
N SER A 93 -11.43 8.08 11.15
CA SER A 93 -12.15 6.91 11.67
C SER A 93 -11.29 5.99 12.54
N VAL A 94 -9.96 6.07 12.46
CA VAL A 94 -9.05 5.29 13.30
C VAL A 94 -8.82 5.99 14.64
N LYS A 95 -9.38 5.41 15.70
CA LYS A 95 -9.20 5.91 17.08
C LYS A 95 -7.91 5.40 17.72
N ASP A 96 -7.63 4.12 17.58
CA ASP A 96 -6.40 3.51 18.10
C ASP A 96 -5.29 3.57 17.05
N ARG A 97 -4.50 4.64 17.11
CA ARG A 97 -3.33 4.85 16.23
C ARG A 97 -2.16 3.95 16.60
N GLY A 98 -2.04 3.53 17.86
CA GLY A 98 -0.91 2.73 18.35
C GLY A 98 -0.80 1.40 17.62
N SER A 99 -1.94 0.79 17.30
CA SER A 99 -2.00 -0.46 16.53
C SER A 99 -1.48 -0.38 15.08
N PHE A 100 -1.22 0.83 14.56
CA PHE A 100 -0.71 1.08 13.21
C PHE A 100 0.75 1.55 13.19
N ILE A 101 1.38 1.68 14.35
CA ILE A 101 2.77 2.12 14.49
C ILE A 101 3.61 0.90 14.84
N SER A 102 4.78 0.78 14.20
CA SER A 102 5.79 -0.23 14.52
C SER A 102 7.14 0.42 14.72
N ASP A 103 7.98 -0.21 15.51
CA ASP A 103 9.35 0.24 15.80
C ASP A 103 10.32 -0.09 14.67
N ASP A 104 9.82 -0.57 13.53
CA ASP A 104 10.64 -0.99 12.41
C ASP A 104 11.16 0.20 11.60
N CYS A 105 11.28 1.43 12.11
CA CYS A 105 11.74 2.59 11.33
C CYS A 105 13.23 2.47 10.92
N ILE A 106 13.65 3.27 9.93
CA ILE A 106 15.08 3.40 9.61
C ILE A 106 15.67 4.33 10.67
N GLU A 107 16.60 3.81 11.46
CA GLU A 107 17.36 4.60 12.43
C GLU A 107 18.51 5.35 11.72
N PRO A 108 18.83 6.59 12.16
CA PRO A 108 19.89 7.42 11.58
C PRO A 108 21.31 6.88 11.80
#